data_AF-A0AAN9YUJ2-F1
#
_entry.id   AF-A0AAN9YUJ2-F1
#
_cell.length_a   1.000
_cell.length_b   1.000
_cell.length_c   1.000
_cell.angle_alpha   90.00
_cell.angle_beta   90.00
_cell.angle_gamma   90.00
#
_symmetry.space_group_name_H-M   'P 1'
#
loop_
_entity.id
_entity.type
_entity.pdbx_description
1 polymer ?
#
loop_
_entity_poly.entity_id
_entity_poly.type
_entity_poly.pdbx_seq_one_letter_code
_entity_poly.pdbx_strand_id
1 'polypeptide(L)'
;MNAQRVGLRAVRQGEQLPEGPLITTPIPPGPRPDSDSSDEDIERHDYIRVEYNNTNAKSIVATKNSTFFSHNLPRLALAPNAVNQQVRGAATQKLSEDDAQSLLASQRLQRPVSPHITTYDYTQIWLGASIWTRFTGMMMTGSLYAYSLAYLAAPLAGWHLESATLAASAATLPVAVKVVGKFLIAWPVLFHSFNGTRHLVWDLAIGYKKSTIKKGGWVLWAASLVSALGLTFLY
;
A
#
# COMPACT_ATOMS: atom_id res chain seq x y z
N MET A 1 -19.57 -42.91 34.58
CA MET A 1 -19.15 -41.49 34.67
C MET A 1 -19.67 -40.75 33.44
N ASN A 2 -20.71 -39.94 33.63
CA ASN A 2 -21.17 -38.82 32.77
C ASN A 2 -20.02 -37.77 32.69
N ALA A 3 -19.92 -36.84 31.73
CA ALA A 3 -20.94 -36.10 30.98
C ALA A 3 -20.34 -35.65 29.62
N GLN A 4 -21.04 -35.92 28.52
CA GLN A 4 -21.88 -34.97 27.76
C GLN A 4 -21.14 -34.15 26.68
N ARG A 5 -21.27 -34.65 25.45
CA ARG A 5 -21.26 -33.87 24.22
C ARG A 5 -22.45 -32.90 24.25
N VAL A 6 -22.18 -31.60 24.14
CA VAL A 6 -23.15 -30.52 23.91
C VAL A 6 -22.41 -29.48 23.08
N GLY A 7 -22.82 -29.01 21.91
CA GLY A 7 -23.90 -29.32 21.02
C GLY A 7 -23.66 -28.49 19.76
N LEU A 8 -23.24 -29.12 18.65
CA LEU A 8 -23.42 -28.54 17.33
C LEU A 8 -24.92 -28.59 17.04
N ARG A 9 -25.62 -27.46 17.08
CA ARG A 9 -26.98 -27.39 16.56
C ARG A 9 -27.29 -26.02 15.97
N ALA A 10 -27.73 -26.08 14.71
CA ALA A 10 -28.46 -25.06 13.96
C ALA A 10 -27.65 -23.90 13.37
N VAL A 11 -26.84 -24.21 12.35
CA VAL A 11 -26.86 -23.37 11.14
C VAL A 11 -28.26 -23.51 10.55
N ARG A 12 -29.12 -22.53 10.83
CA ARG A 12 -30.44 -22.42 10.20
C ARG A 12 -30.20 -22.15 8.72
N GLN A 13 -30.38 -23.18 7.89
CA GLN A 13 -30.63 -23.00 6.46
C GLN A 13 -31.81 -22.04 6.31
N GLY A 14 -31.60 -20.87 5.69
CA GLY A 14 -32.73 -20.03 5.28
C GLY A 14 -32.54 -18.52 5.18
N GLU A 15 -31.42 -17.92 5.61
CA GLU A 15 -31.24 -16.46 5.49
C GLU A 15 -30.20 -16.11 4.43
N GLN A 16 -30.64 -16.17 3.17
CA GLN A 16 -29.93 -15.50 2.08
C GLN A 16 -29.99 -14.00 2.34
N LEU A 17 -28.83 -13.36 2.52
CA LEU A 17 -28.71 -11.91 2.48
C LEU A 17 -29.18 -11.42 1.10
N PRO A 18 -29.92 -10.29 1.00
CA PRO A 18 -30.35 -9.78 -0.29
C PRO A 18 -29.13 -9.37 -1.13
N GLU A 19 -28.81 -10.19 -2.13
CA GLU A 19 -27.89 -9.92 -3.24
C GLU A 19 -28.50 -8.80 -4.11
N GLY A 20 -28.39 -7.55 -3.65
CA GLY A 20 -28.72 -6.37 -4.45
C GLY A 20 -27.62 -6.12 -5.49
N PRO A 21 -27.95 -5.66 -6.71
CA PRO A 21 -26.94 -5.38 -7.72
C PRO A 21 -25.98 -4.28 -7.26
N LEU A 22 -24.67 -4.54 -7.34
CA LEU A 22 -23.61 -3.55 -7.18
C LEU A 22 -23.72 -2.53 -8.31
N ILE A 23 -24.40 -1.41 -8.06
CA ILE A 23 -24.41 -0.26 -8.96
C ILE A 23 -23.07 0.47 -8.78
N THR A 24 -22.10 0.19 -9.66
CA THR A 24 -20.87 0.97 -9.80
C THR A 24 -21.12 2.06 -10.84
N THR A 25 -21.56 3.26 -10.43
CA THR A 25 -21.51 4.41 -11.34
C THR A 25 -20.06 4.89 -11.44
N PRO A 26 -19.48 5.07 -12.64
CA PRO A 26 -18.17 5.67 -12.80
C PRO A 26 -18.17 7.09 -12.24
N ILE A 27 -17.21 7.40 -11.36
CA ILE A 27 -16.96 8.76 -10.91
C ILE A 27 -16.29 9.49 -12.09
N PRO A 28 -16.79 10.65 -12.55
CA PRO A 28 -16.14 11.40 -13.61
C PRO A 28 -14.74 11.83 -13.15
N PRO A 29 -13.73 11.80 -14.03
CA PRO A 29 -12.39 12.26 -13.69
C PRO A 29 -12.46 13.75 -13.30
N GLY A 30 -11.85 14.08 -12.16
CA GLY A 30 -11.67 15.47 -11.75
C GLY A 30 -10.89 16.27 -12.80
N PRO A 31 -10.98 17.62 -12.79
CA PRO A 31 -10.24 18.47 -13.71
C PRO A 31 -8.75 18.13 -13.67
N ARG A 32 -8.11 17.95 -14.83
CA ARG A 32 -6.65 17.79 -14.88
C ARG A 32 -6.00 19.11 -14.50
N PRO A 33 -4.95 19.11 -13.67
CA PRO A 33 -4.14 20.31 -13.45
C PRO A 33 -3.53 20.73 -14.78
N ASP A 34 -3.77 21.98 -15.17
CA ASP A 34 -3.07 22.64 -16.26
C ASP A 34 -1.61 22.86 -15.88
N SER A 35 -0.71 22.73 -16.85
CA SER A 35 0.74 22.72 -16.65
C SER A 35 1.34 24.07 -16.25
N ASP A 36 0.50 25.07 -15.93
CA ASP A 36 0.88 26.47 -15.67
C ASP A 36 0.46 26.98 -14.28
N SER A 37 -0.12 26.13 -13.41
CA SER A 37 -0.43 26.53 -12.04
C SER A 37 0.85 26.65 -11.22
N SER A 38 1.16 27.86 -10.75
CA SER A 38 2.29 28.13 -9.88
C SER A 38 2.15 27.37 -8.55
N ASP A 39 3.26 27.00 -7.90
CA ASP A 39 3.25 26.26 -6.63
C ASP A 39 2.46 27.01 -5.51
N GLU A 40 2.17 28.32 -5.67
CA GLU A 40 1.29 29.08 -4.77
C GLU A 40 -0.22 28.78 -4.96
N ASP A 41 -0.66 28.40 -6.17
CA ASP A 41 -2.08 28.14 -6.46
C ASP A 41 -2.57 26.81 -5.88
N ILE A 42 -1.65 25.86 -5.70
CA ILE A 42 -1.90 24.55 -5.08
C ILE A 42 -2.14 24.70 -3.57
N GLU A 43 -1.46 25.64 -2.91
CA GLU A 43 -1.61 25.86 -1.46
C GLU A 43 -2.93 26.60 -1.11
N ARG A 44 -3.47 27.41 -2.03
CA ARG A 44 -4.74 28.14 -1.81
C ARG A 44 -6.01 27.29 -1.89
N HIS A 45 -5.97 26.09 -2.46
CA HIS A 45 -7.18 25.28 -2.72
C HIS A 45 -7.40 24.12 -1.73
N ASP A 46 -6.47 23.87 -0.79
CA ASP A 46 -6.53 22.70 0.10
C ASP A 46 -7.08 22.97 1.52
N TYR A 47 -7.49 24.20 1.82
CA TYR A 47 -8.34 24.41 2.99
C TYR A 47 -9.80 24.14 2.63
N ILE A 48 -10.25 22.91 2.88
CA ILE A 48 -11.69 22.65 3.04
C ILE A 48 -12.14 23.57 4.19
N ARG A 49 -12.82 24.65 3.84
CA ARG A 49 -13.59 25.44 4.80
C ARG A 49 -14.72 24.54 5.30
N VAL A 50 -14.50 23.90 6.44
CA VAL A 50 -15.57 23.23 7.18
C VAL A 50 -16.43 24.33 7.82
N GLU A 51 -17.35 24.88 7.02
CA GLU A 51 -18.48 25.64 7.55
C GLU A 51 -19.36 24.64 8.31
N TYR A 52 -19.24 24.63 9.64
CA TYR A 52 -20.24 24.03 10.50
C TYR A 52 -21.52 24.87 10.37
N ASN A 53 -22.38 24.51 9.42
CA ASN A 53 -23.77 24.93 9.44
C ASN A 53 -24.45 24.22 10.63
N ASN A 54 -24.28 24.80 11.82
CA ASN A 54 -25.06 24.45 13.00
C ASN A 54 -26.49 24.99 12.81
N THR A 55 -27.30 24.28 12.05
CA THR A 55 -28.74 24.55 11.94
C THR A 55 -29.61 23.34 12.27
N ASN A 56 -29.04 22.21 12.72
CA ASN A 56 -29.81 20.99 13.02
C ASN A 56 -29.64 20.48 14.45
N ALA A 57 -29.31 21.35 15.42
CA ALA A 57 -29.55 21.07 16.83
C ALA A 57 -30.96 21.55 17.23
N LYS A 58 -32.00 20.95 16.65
CA LYS A 58 -33.34 20.98 17.26
C LYS A 58 -33.55 19.64 17.95
N SER A 59 -33.47 19.69 19.27
CA SER A 59 -33.91 18.63 20.17
C SER A 59 -35.24 18.04 19.69
N ILE A 60 -35.25 16.73 19.42
CA ILE A 60 -36.49 16.00 19.27
C ILE A 60 -37.04 15.81 20.69
N VAL A 61 -37.71 16.85 21.19
CA VAL A 61 -38.59 16.73 22.34
C VAL A 61 -39.77 15.87 21.89
N ALA A 62 -39.92 14.70 22.52
CA ALA A 62 -41.10 13.86 22.35
C ALA A 62 -42.32 14.60 22.91
N THR A 63 -43.02 15.35 22.07
CA THR A 63 -44.34 15.89 22.39
C THR A 63 -45.38 14.79 22.26
N LYS A 64 -46.15 14.59 23.34
CA LYS A 64 -47.29 13.66 23.38
C LYS A 64 -48.31 14.06 22.31
N ASN A 65 -48.70 13.10 21.47
CA ASN A 65 -49.73 13.25 20.45
C ASN A 65 -51.06 13.71 21.08
N SER A 66 -51.57 14.88 20.70
CA SER A 66 -53.00 15.17 20.77
C SER A 66 -53.62 14.89 19.40
N THR A 67 -54.55 13.95 19.37
CA THR A 67 -55.39 13.68 18.21
C THR A 67 -56.40 14.82 18.04
N PHE A 68 -56.17 15.68 17.06
CA PHE A 68 -57.20 16.57 16.51
C PHE A 68 -57.33 16.33 15.01
N PHE A 69 -58.45 15.71 14.62
CA PHE A 69 -58.86 15.55 13.24
C PHE A 69 -59.15 16.93 12.64
N SER A 70 -58.30 17.38 11.71
CA SER A 70 -58.61 18.48 10.81
C SER A 70 -58.74 17.92 9.39
N HIS A 71 -59.95 18.04 8.83
CA HIS A 71 -60.26 17.66 7.46
C HIS A 71 -59.70 18.72 6.52
N ASN A 72 -58.44 18.58 6.12
CA ASN A 72 -57.89 19.27 4.96
C ASN A 72 -56.99 18.29 4.22
N LEU A 73 -57.51 17.70 3.15
CA LEU A 73 -56.72 16.97 2.15
C LEU A 73 -56.29 17.97 1.06
N PRO A 74 -55.05 18.49 1.07
CA PRO A 74 -54.47 18.99 -0.16
C PRO A 74 -53.96 17.80 -0.97
N ARG A 75 -54.54 17.62 -2.15
CA ARG A 75 -54.05 16.77 -3.25
C ARG A 75 -52.56 17.05 -3.49
N LEU A 76 -51.68 16.22 -2.91
CA LEU A 76 -50.28 16.16 -3.30
C LEU A 76 -50.09 14.97 -4.24
N ALA A 77 -50.64 15.10 -5.44
CA ALA A 77 -50.46 14.16 -6.53
C ALA A 77 -50.14 14.98 -7.78
N LEU A 78 -48.87 15.41 -7.93
CA LEU A 78 -48.15 15.69 -9.18
C LEU A 78 -46.77 16.33 -8.89
N ALA A 79 -45.84 15.52 -8.38
CA ALA A 79 -44.41 15.83 -8.51
C ALA A 79 -43.75 14.58 -9.11
N PRO A 80 -43.29 14.60 -10.38
CA PRO A 80 -42.75 13.42 -11.05
C PRO A 80 -41.38 13.00 -10.51
N ASN A 81 -40.77 13.79 -9.62
CA ASN A 81 -39.49 13.52 -8.97
C ASN A 81 -39.64 13.51 -7.44
N ALA A 82 -40.60 12.73 -6.93
CA ALA A 82 -40.58 12.36 -5.52
C ALA A 82 -39.34 11.49 -5.29
N VAL A 83 -38.28 12.10 -4.75
CA VAL A 83 -37.11 11.38 -4.25
C VAL A 83 -37.63 10.38 -3.23
N ASN A 84 -37.61 9.09 -3.59
CA ASN A 84 -37.89 7.99 -2.68
C ASN A 84 -36.81 8.03 -1.58
N GLN A 85 -37.01 8.85 -0.55
CA GLN A 85 -36.23 8.79 0.66
C GLN A 85 -36.64 7.51 1.38
N GLN A 86 -36.05 6.40 0.97
CA GLN A 86 -36.19 5.13 1.63
C GLN A 86 -35.50 5.23 3.00
N VAL A 87 -36.28 5.60 4.02
CA VAL A 87 -35.82 5.59 5.41
C VAL A 87 -35.63 4.13 5.81
N ARG A 88 -34.39 3.63 5.69
CA ARG A 88 -34.05 2.29 6.17
C ARG A 88 -34.02 2.35 7.69
N GLY A 89 -35.04 1.78 8.34
CA GLY A 89 -35.00 1.50 9.76
C GLY A 89 -33.88 0.49 10.04
N ALA A 90 -32.82 0.92 10.73
CA ALA A 90 -31.81 0.01 11.23
C ALA A 90 -32.38 -0.69 12.47
N ALA A 91 -32.64 -1.99 12.38
CA ALA A 91 -33.04 -2.78 13.53
C ALA A 91 -31.87 -2.84 14.52
N THR A 92 -32.04 -2.29 15.72
CA THR A 92 -31.03 -2.36 16.77
C THR A 92 -31.33 -3.54 17.69
N GLN A 93 -30.30 -4.34 17.98
CA GLN A 93 -30.38 -5.41 18.97
C GLN A 93 -29.59 -4.98 20.21
N LYS A 94 -30.12 -5.26 21.40
CA LYS A 94 -29.34 -5.14 22.64
C LYS A 94 -28.38 -6.32 22.70
N LEU A 95 -27.09 -6.03 22.68
CA LEU A 95 -26.00 -7.02 22.74
C LEU A 95 -25.22 -6.81 24.03
N SER A 96 -24.71 -7.90 24.60
CA SER A 96 -23.65 -7.84 25.61
C SER A 96 -22.39 -7.25 24.97
N GLU A 97 -21.52 -6.61 25.76
CA GLU A 97 -20.27 -6.04 25.25
C GLU A 97 -19.39 -7.11 24.56
N ASP A 98 -19.32 -8.31 25.13
CA ASP A 98 -18.57 -9.44 24.58
C ASP A 98 -19.12 -9.88 23.21
N ASP A 99 -20.44 -9.97 23.08
CA ASP A 99 -21.10 -10.34 21.83
C ASP A 99 -20.87 -9.27 20.76
N ALA A 100 -20.97 -7.99 21.13
CA ALA A 100 -20.67 -6.89 20.23
C ALA A 100 -19.22 -6.92 19.72
N GLN A 101 -18.25 -7.21 20.59
CA GLN A 101 -16.84 -7.35 20.17
C GLN A 101 -16.64 -8.53 19.22
N SER A 102 -17.28 -9.67 19.50
CA SER A 102 -17.20 -10.86 18.65
C SER A 102 -17.76 -10.60 17.24
N LEU A 103 -18.87 -9.85 17.15
CA LEU A 103 -19.51 -9.47 15.89
C LEU A 103 -18.66 -8.45 15.12
N LEU A 104 -18.09 -7.46 15.80
CA LEU A 104 -17.19 -6.52 15.16
C LEU A 104 -15.91 -7.22 14.66
N ALA A 105 -15.41 -8.21 15.39
CA ALA A 105 -14.27 -9.02 14.94
C ALA A 105 -14.62 -9.86 13.70
N SER A 106 -15.78 -10.52 13.67
CA SER A 106 -16.23 -11.29 12.51
C SER A 106 -16.45 -10.40 11.28
N GLN A 107 -17.03 -9.21 11.46
CA GLN A 107 -17.18 -8.21 10.41
C GLN A 107 -15.84 -7.70 9.88
N ARG A 108 -14.83 -7.49 10.75
CA ARG A 108 -13.50 -7.03 10.33
C ARG A 108 -12.79 -8.04 9.44
N LEU A 109 -13.01 -9.35 9.66
CA LEU A 109 -12.45 -10.42 8.83
C LEU A 109 -13.06 -10.44 7.41
N GLN A 110 -14.29 -9.96 7.25
CA GLN A 110 -14.97 -9.92 5.95
C GLN A 110 -14.68 -8.65 5.13
N ARG A 111 -13.95 -7.68 5.68
CA ARG A 111 -13.61 -6.46 4.95
C ARG A 111 -12.51 -6.77 3.92
N PRO A 112 -12.75 -6.53 2.62
CA PRO A 112 -11.72 -6.73 1.62
C PRO A 112 -10.60 -5.71 1.82
N VAL A 113 -9.36 -6.14 1.55
CA VAL A 113 -8.21 -5.24 1.47
C VAL A 113 -8.29 -4.52 0.13
N SER A 114 -8.19 -3.18 0.13
CA SER A 114 -8.19 -2.41 -1.11
C SER A 114 -6.97 -2.79 -1.97
N PRO A 115 -7.10 -2.81 -3.31
CA PRO A 115 -5.95 -3.06 -4.17
C PRO A 115 -4.88 -1.97 -3.95
N HIS A 116 -3.62 -2.38 -3.86
CA HIS A 116 -2.50 -1.49 -3.52
C HIS A 116 -1.40 -1.54 -4.61
N ILE A 117 -0.54 -2.55 -4.61
CA ILE A 117 0.60 -2.66 -5.54
C ILE A 117 0.18 -2.94 -6.98
N THR A 118 -1.04 -3.47 -7.15
CA THR A 118 -1.58 -3.86 -8.46
C THR A 118 -2.19 -2.68 -9.22
N THR A 119 -2.57 -1.61 -8.51
CA THR A 119 -3.25 -0.44 -9.09
C THR A 119 -2.40 0.83 -9.07
N TYR A 120 -1.33 0.85 -8.31
CA TYR A 120 -0.45 2.01 -8.19
C TYR A 120 0.52 2.10 -9.37
N ASP A 121 1.06 3.30 -9.62
CA ASP A 121 1.99 3.57 -10.73
C ASP A 121 3.24 2.67 -10.65
N TYR A 122 3.44 1.87 -11.72
CA TYR A 122 4.54 0.92 -11.85
C TYR A 122 5.91 1.60 -11.72
N THR A 123 6.05 2.83 -12.22
CA THR A 123 7.32 3.57 -12.22
C THR A 123 7.77 3.93 -10.80
N GLN A 124 6.82 4.22 -9.91
CA GLN A 124 7.13 4.58 -8.53
C GLN A 124 7.47 3.35 -7.68
N ILE A 125 6.84 2.21 -7.96
CA ILE A 125 7.06 0.97 -7.22
C ILE A 125 8.35 0.28 -7.68
N TRP A 126 8.45 -0.04 -8.98
CA TRP A 126 9.47 -0.96 -9.50
C TRP A 126 10.72 -0.24 -10.02
N LEU A 127 10.58 1.00 -10.50
CA LEU A 127 11.73 1.82 -10.91
C LEU A 127 12.17 2.80 -9.81
N GLY A 128 11.49 2.77 -8.67
CA GLY A 128 11.85 3.54 -7.49
C GLY A 128 13.13 3.01 -6.84
N ALA A 129 14.06 3.91 -6.50
CA ALA A 129 15.33 3.53 -5.88
C ALA A 129 15.17 2.78 -4.54
N SER A 130 14.05 2.96 -3.85
CA SER A 130 13.77 2.34 -2.55
C SER A 130 13.69 0.81 -2.63
N ILE A 131 13.02 0.23 -3.64
CA ILE A 131 12.94 -1.24 -3.74
C ILE A 131 14.30 -1.83 -4.13
N TRP A 132 15.02 -1.14 -5.03
CA TRP A 132 16.34 -1.56 -5.47
C TRP A 132 17.36 -1.53 -4.34
N THR A 133 17.29 -0.58 -3.41
CA THR A 133 18.17 -0.58 -2.22
C THR A 133 17.96 -1.83 -1.37
N ARG A 134 16.73 -2.35 -1.32
CA ARG A 134 16.42 -3.60 -0.60
C ARG A 134 16.97 -4.80 -1.36
N PHE A 135 16.75 -4.88 -2.68
CA PHE A 135 17.29 -5.96 -3.49
C PHE A 135 18.82 -6.02 -3.46
N THR A 136 19.50 -4.88 -3.66
CA THR A 136 20.96 -4.84 -3.62
C THR A 136 21.51 -5.15 -2.23
N GLY A 137 20.84 -4.69 -1.16
CA GLY A 137 21.19 -5.04 0.22
C GLY A 137 21.05 -6.54 0.49
N MET A 138 19.92 -7.15 0.10
CA MET A 138 19.69 -8.59 0.22
C MET A 138 20.69 -9.40 -0.60
N MET A 139 21.05 -8.95 -1.81
CA MET A 139 22.09 -9.60 -2.62
C MET A 139 23.45 -9.56 -1.93
N MET A 140 23.86 -8.41 -1.40
CA MET A 140 25.16 -8.25 -0.73
C MET A 140 25.23 -9.08 0.55
N THR A 141 24.25 -8.91 1.45
CA THR A 141 24.18 -9.68 2.69
C THR A 141 23.99 -11.18 2.43
N GLY A 142 23.12 -11.54 1.50
CA GLY A 142 22.90 -12.93 1.10
C GLY A 142 24.16 -13.60 0.55
N SER A 143 24.90 -12.90 -0.32
CA SER A 143 26.17 -13.40 -0.87
C SER A 143 27.24 -13.55 0.23
N LEU A 144 27.33 -12.59 1.15
CA LEU A 144 28.25 -12.66 2.29
C LEU A 144 27.97 -13.87 3.17
N TYR A 145 26.71 -14.10 3.56
CA TYR A 145 26.34 -15.23 4.41
C TYR A 145 26.50 -16.56 3.67
N ALA A 146 26.07 -16.64 2.41
CA ALA A 146 26.22 -17.84 1.60
C ALA A 146 27.69 -18.23 1.46
N TYR A 147 28.57 -17.27 1.13
CA TYR A 147 30.00 -17.52 1.03
C TYR A 147 30.62 -17.91 2.37
N SER A 148 30.28 -17.21 3.45
CA SER A 148 30.82 -17.50 4.79
C SER A 148 30.45 -18.90 5.28
N LEU A 149 29.18 -19.30 5.09
CA LEU A 149 28.71 -20.64 5.45
C LEU A 149 29.31 -21.72 4.54
N ALA A 150 29.41 -21.47 3.24
CA ALA A 150 30.06 -22.39 2.31
C ALA A 150 31.54 -22.57 2.64
N TYR A 151 32.24 -21.49 2.99
CA TYR A 151 33.64 -21.52 3.40
C TYR A 151 33.84 -22.32 4.70
N LEU A 152 32.93 -22.16 5.67
CA LEU A 152 32.96 -22.93 6.91
C LEU A 152 32.69 -24.43 6.68
N ALA A 153 31.78 -24.76 5.76
CA ALA A 153 31.45 -26.13 5.39
C ALA A 153 32.47 -26.77 4.43
N ALA A 154 33.36 -25.97 3.82
CA ALA A 154 34.26 -26.41 2.76
C ALA A 154 35.14 -27.63 3.14
N PRO A 155 35.73 -27.71 4.35
CA PRO A 155 36.53 -28.87 4.74
C PRO A 155 35.72 -30.17 4.87
N LEU A 156 34.43 -30.07 5.21
CA LEU A 156 33.55 -31.24 5.34
C LEU A 156 33.08 -31.74 3.97
N ALA A 157 32.90 -30.83 3.02
CA ALA A 157 32.45 -31.13 1.66
C ALA A 157 33.60 -31.40 0.67
N GLY A 158 34.85 -31.19 1.10
CA GLY A 158 36.03 -31.25 0.21
C GLY A 158 36.06 -30.13 -0.83
N TRP A 159 35.45 -28.97 -0.54
CA TRP A 159 35.44 -27.82 -1.43
C TRP A 159 36.68 -26.95 -1.25
N HIS A 160 37.19 -26.39 -2.35
CA HIS A 160 38.30 -25.45 -2.38
C HIS A 160 37.80 -24.03 -2.68
N LEU A 161 37.50 -23.29 -1.61
CA LEU A 161 36.98 -21.91 -1.67
C LEU A 161 38.05 -20.87 -1.30
N GLU A 162 39.32 -21.22 -1.38
CA GLU A 162 40.42 -20.30 -1.16
C GLU A 162 40.51 -19.29 -2.31
N SER A 163 40.99 -18.09 -2.02
CA SER A 163 41.09 -17.00 -3.00
C SER A 163 41.88 -17.39 -4.26
N ALA A 164 42.94 -18.20 -4.11
CA ALA A 164 43.74 -18.70 -5.23
C ALA A 164 42.93 -19.61 -6.16
N THR A 165 42.17 -20.56 -5.61
CA THR A 165 41.31 -21.47 -6.38
C THR A 165 40.20 -20.71 -7.08
N LEU A 166 39.60 -19.73 -6.40
CA LEU A 166 38.54 -18.90 -6.97
C LEU A 166 39.07 -17.99 -8.08
N ALA A 167 40.26 -17.40 -7.92
CA ALA A 167 40.90 -16.60 -8.96
C ALA A 167 41.28 -17.45 -10.18
N ALA A 168 41.84 -18.64 -9.96
CA ALA A 168 42.18 -19.57 -11.04
C ALA A 168 40.93 -20.02 -11.81
N SER A 169 39.85 -20.37 -11.12
CA SER A 169 38.58 -20.74 -11.76
C SER A 169 37.93 -19.56 -12.49
N ALA A 170 37.97 -18.35 -11.92
CA ALA A 170 37.52 -17.15 -12.62
C ALA A 170 38.36 -16.87 -13.87
N ALA A 171 39.67 -17.15 -13.85
CA ALA A 171 40.57 -16.95 -14.98
C ALA A 171 40.25 -17.85 -16.18
N THR A 172 39.65 -19.03 -15.98
CA THR A 172 39.26 -19.93 -17.08
C THR A 172 37.95 -19.54 -17.77
N LEU A 173 37.17 -18.61 -17.18
CA LEU A 173 35.89 -18.21 -17.74
C LEU A 173 36.04 -17.41 -19.06
N PRO A 174 35.07 -17.53 -20.00
CA PRO A 174 35.01 -16.70 -21.19
C PRO A 174 34.97 -15.21 -20.83
N VAL A 175 35.55 -14.36 -21.68
CA VAL A 175 35.63 -12.90 -21.45
C VAL A 175 34.24 -12.31 -21.21
N ALA A 176 33.23 -12.72 -21.98
CA ALA A 176 31.86 -12.26 -21.81
C ALA A 176 31.30 -12.55 -20.39
N VAL A 177 31.57 -13.74 -19.86
CA VAL A 177 31.12 -14.13 -18.51
C VAL A 177 31.83 -13.31 -17.45
N LYS A 178 33.14 -13.05 -17.61
CA LYS A 178 33.91 -12.19 -16.70
C LYS A 178 33.35 -10.76 -16.67
N VAL A 179 33.07 -10.18 -17.83
CA VAL A 179 32.52 -8.82 -17.95
C VAL A 179 31.15 -8.73 -17.28
N VAL A 180 30.24 -9.66 -17.60
CA VAL A 180 28.90 -9.70 -16.99
C VAL A 180 28.99 -9.94 -15.48
N GLY A 181 29.83 -10.86 -15.04
CA GLY A 181 30.06 -11.15 -13.63
C GLY A 181 30.60 -9.95 -12.86
N LYS A 182 31.62 -9.26 -13.39
CA LYS A 182 32.16 -8.01 -12.80
C LYS A 182 31.06 -6.97 -12.65
N PHE A 183 30.24 -6.76 -13.69
CA PHE A 183 29.16 -5.77 -13.64
C PHE A 183 28.06 -6.14 -12.63
N LEU A 184 27.60 -7.39 -12.63
CA LEU A 184 26.55 -7.88 -11.73
C LEU A 184 26.96 -7.84 -10.26
N ILE A 185 28.26 -7.91 -9.96
CA ILE A 185 28.78 -7.73 -8.60
C ILE A 185 28.96 -6.25 -8.28
N ALA A 186 29.56 -5.46 -9.20
CA ALA A 186 29.89 -4.06 -8.97
C ALA A 186 28.64 -3.17 -8.86
N TRP A 187 27.64 -3.36 -9.72
CA TRP A 187 26.48 -2.48 -9.77
C TRP A 187 25.62 -2.50 -8.49
N PRO A 188 25.24 -3.66 -7.92
CA PRO A 188 24.51 -3.70 -6.66
C PRO A 188 25.24 -3.01 -5.51
N VAL A 189 26.55 -3.19 -5.40
CA VAL A 189 27.38 -2.55 -4.36
C VAL A 189 27.33 -1.04 -4.51
N LEU A 190 27.61 -0.51 -5.70
CA LEU A 190 27.65 0.94 -5.94
C LEU A 190 26.27 1.59 -5.84
N PHE A 191 25.24 0.95 -6.37
CA PHE A 191 23.87 1.43 -6.23
C PHE A 191 23.47 1.53 -4.75
N HIS A 192 23.76 0.48 -3.96
CA HIS A 192 23.45 0.45 -2.54
C HIS A 192 24.22 1.54 -1.78
N SER A 193 25.51 1.72 -2.06
CA SER A 193 26.33 2.75 -1.42
C SER A 193 25.84 4.16 -1.74
N PHE A 194 25.61 4.49 -3.02
CA PHE A 194 25.16 5.83 -3.41
C PHE A 194 23.75 6.14 -2.90
N ASN A 195 22.82 5.17 -2.99
CA ASN A 195 21.48 5.37 -2.46
C ASN A 195 21.50 5.41 -0.92
N GLY A 196 22.40 4.65 -0.28
CA GLY A 196 22.65 4.71 1.16
C GLY A 196 23.10 6.10 1.62
N THR A 197 24.06 6.72 0.93
CA THR A 197 24.47 8.11 1.21
C THR A 197 23.30 9.08 1.06
N ARG A 198 22.48 8.92 0.01
CA ARG A 198 21.25 9.71 -0.17
C ARG A 198 20.27 9.53 1.01
N HIS A 199 20.09 8.30 1.49
CA HIS A 199 19.26 8.02 2.66
C HIS A 199 19.81 8.72 3.92
N LEU A 200 21.13 8.67 4.15
CA LEU A 200 21.74 9.39 5.27
C LEU A 200 21.55 10.91 5.17
N VAL A 201 21.60 11.48 3.97
CA VAL A 201 21.27 12.90 3.74
C VAL A 201 19.80 13.19 4.06
N TRP A 202 18.90 12.28 3.72
CA TRP A 202 17.48 12.36 4.07
C TRP A 202 17.23 12.22 5.57
N ASP A 203 18.02 11.42 6.29
CA ASP A 203 17.93 11.29 7.75
C ASP A 203 18.28 12.62 8.45
N LEU A 204 19.08 13.47 7.81
CA LEU A 204 19.37 14.85 8.24
C LEU A 204 18.27 15.86 7.86
N ALA A 205 17.12 15.42 7.37
CA ALA A 205 16.02 16.24 6.89
C ALA A 205 16.35 17.14 5.67
N ILE A 206 17.38 16.80 4.88
CA ILE A 206 17.85 17.61 3.74
C ILE A 206 17.27 17.07 2.42
N GLY A 207 16.79 17.95 1.52
CA GLY A 207 16.50 17.57 0.13
C GLY A 207 15.14 16.92 -0.15
N TYR A 208 14.12 17.20 0.69
CA TYR A 208 12.77 16.64 0.57
C TYR A 208 11.86 17.30 -0.49
N LYS A 209 12.32 18.36 -1.17
CA LYS A 209 11.57 18.96 -2.28
C LYS A 209 11.35 17.91 -3.38
N LYS A 210 10.12 17.79 -3.89
CA LYS A 210 9.75 16.80 -4.93
C LYS A 210 10.66 16.87 -6.16
N SER A 211 11.02 18.07 -6.61
CA SER A 211 11.93 18.28 -7.75
C SER A 211 13.33 17.76 -7.47
N THR A 212 13.87 17.99 -6.27
CA THR A 212 15.16 17.44 -5.81
C THR A 212 15.14 15.92 -5.74
N ILE A 213 14.06 15.33 -5.20
CA ILE A 213 13.91 13.87 -5.13
C ILE A 213 13.91 13.24 -6.53
N LYS A 214 13.17 13.81 -7.49
CA LYS A 214 13.11 13.33 -8.88
C LYS A 214 14.48 13.43 -9.57
N LYS A 215 15.14 14.59 -9.50
CA LYS A 215 16.47 14.80 -10.08
C LYS A 215 17.51 13.88 -9.44
N GLY A 216 17.52 13.80 -8.11
CA GLY A 216 18.42 12.93 -7.35
C GLY A 216 18.24 11.45 -7.68
N GLY A 217 17.01 11.02 -8.00
CA GLY A 217 16.75 9.66 -8.50
C GLY A 217 17.47 9.37 -9.81
N TRP A 218 17.38 10.26 -10.80
CA TRP A 218 18.09 10.10 -12.08
C TRP A 218 19.62 10.16 -11.92
N VAL A 219 20.12 11.08 -11.09
CA VAL A 219 21.55 11.19 -10.78
C VAL A 219 22.07 9.90 -10.13
N LEU A 220 21.32 9.32 -9.20
CA LEU A 220 21.67 8.05 -8.56
C LEU A 220 21.77 6.90 -9.57
N TRP A 221 20.78 6.75 -10.44
CA TRP A 221 20.78 5.72 -11.48
C TRP A 221 21.98 5.89 -12.42
N ALA A 222 22.20 7.10 -12.92
CA ALA A 222 23.33 7.39 -13.81
C ALA A 222 24.68 7.15 -13.13
N ALA A 223 24.89 7.69 -11.92
CA ALA A 223 26.13 7.54 -11.19
C ALA A 223 26.45 6.08 -10.90
N SER A 224 25.49 5.30 -10.39
CA SER A 224 25.69 3.88 -10.09
C SER A 224 26.04 3.05 -11.33
N LEU A 225 25.34 3.27 -12.46
CA LEU A 225 25.60 2.56 -13.71
C LEU A 225 26.96 2.94 -14.31
N VAL A 226 27.28 4.23 -14.39
CA VAL A 226 28.55 4.71 -14.95
C VAL A 226 29.73 4.22 -14.10
N SER A 227 29.63 4.32 -12.77
CA SER A 227 30.66 3.81 -11.88
C SER A 227 30.81 2.29 -12.01
N ALA A 228 29.72 1.53 -12.10
CA ALA A 228 29.78 0.08 -12.24
C ALA A 228 30.40 -0.37 -13.58
N LEU A 229 30.04 0.30 -14.68
CA LEU A 229 30.68 0.09 -15.98
C LEU A 229 32.16 0.44 -15.90
N GLY A 230 32.51 1.56 -15.26
CA GLY A 230 33.88 1.95 -14.98
C GLY A 230 34.66 0.83 -14.29
N LEU A 231 34.16 0.30 -13.17
CA LEU A 231 34.80 -0.83 -12.45
C LEU A 231 34.85 -2.12 -13.28
N THR A 232 33.86 -2.35 -14.14
CA THR A 232 33.80 -3.55 -14.98
C THR A 232 34.94 -3.57 -15.99
N PHE A 233 35.23 -2.43 -16.61
CA PHE A 233 36.28 -2.28 -17.63
C PHE A 233 37.61 -1.77 -17.07
N LEU A 234 37.66 -1.37 -15.79
CA LEU A 234 38.92 -1.15 -15.09
C LEU A 234 39.61 -2.51 -14.89
N TYR A 235 40.87 -2.56 -15.29
CA TYR A 235 41.79 -3.71 -15.37
C TYR A 235 41.41 -4.90 -14.48
#